data_AF-A0A6P8EBR5-F1
#
_entry.id   AF-A0A6P8EBR5-F1
#
_cell.length_a   1.000
_cell.length_b   1.000
_cell.length_c   1.000
_cell.angle_alpha   90.00
_cell.angle_beta   90.00
_cell.angle_gamma   90.00
#
_symmetry.space_group_name_H-M   'P 1'
#
loop_
_entity.id
_entity.type
_entity.pdbx_description
1 polymer ?
#
loop_
_entity_poly.entity_id
_entity_poly.type
_entity_poly.pdbx_seq_one_letter_code
_entity_poly.pdbx_strand_id
1 'polypeptide(L)'
;MELFRARSLHLVFVIVFQGLSLCIFPIHGNERDVDCLRSIYESVEDPYQYLSSTCNFKNNSEGAICSFTGVECWHQGENRVLNLKLTSMSLRGSFPLGLANCTSLTGLDLSNNDFWGPLPTNMSKIVGYLTTPVLSSNNFWGQIPAGLAECRMLNVLNLDHNRFSGQIPAELGLLDRIKTFYQGRSQSLRKILR
;
A
#
# COMPACT_ATOMS: atom_id res chain seq x y z
N MET A 1 -47.13 65.21 -11.29
CA MET A 1 -48.06 65.13 -10.16
C MET A 1 -47.95 63.71 -9.61
N GLU A 2 -47.73 63.57 -8.30
CA GLU A 2 -47.55 62.32 -7.51
C GLU A 2 -46.24 61.54 -7.78
N LEU A 3 -45.18 61.61 -6.95
CA LEU A 3 -44.93 61.16 -5.55
C LEU A 3 -44.52 59.67 -5.38
N PHE A 4 -43.30 59.51 -4.83
CA PHE A 4 -42.82 58.46 -3.89
C PHE A 4 -42.77 56.99 -4.38
N ARG A 5 -41.73 56.17 -4.13
CA ARG A 5 -41.02 55.96 -2.86
C ARG A 5 -39.76 55.11 -3.08
N ALA A 6 -38.72 55.41 -2.31
CA ALA A 6 -37.42 54.76 -2.23
C ALA A 6 -37.43 53.33 -1.63
N ARG A 7 -36.38 52.55 -1.98
CA ARG A 7 -35.66 51.49 -1.22
C ARG A 7 -34.70 50.83 -2.24
N SER A 8 -33.41 50.55 -2.03
CA SER A 8 -32.46 50.74 -0.95
C SER A 8 -31.06 50.63 -1.59
N LEU A 9 -30.11 51.46 -1.17
CA LEU A 9 -28.68 51.32 -1.45
C LEU A 9 -28.16 49.98 -0.92
N HIS A 10 -27.18 49.37 -1.58
CA HIS A 10 -25.79 49.39 -1.12
C HIS A 10 -24.83 48.68 -2.09
N LEU A 11 -23.84 49.45 -2.52
CA LEU A 11 -22.54 49.03 -3.06
C LEU A 11 -22.02 47.82 -2.26
N VAL A 12 -21.78 46.68 -2.91
CA VAL A 12 -20.96 45.62 -2.33
C VAL A 12 -19.53 45.82 -2.83
N PHE A 13 -18.68 46.32 -1.94
CA PHE A 13 -17.23 46.33 -2.08
C PHE A 13 -16.74 44.88 -2.22
N VAL A 14 -16.05 44.59 -3.31
CA VAL A 14 -15.27 43.34 -3.45
C VAL A 14 -14.03 43.47 -2.56
N ILE A 15 -14.09 42.90 -1.36
CA ILE A 15 -12.90 42.68 -0.55
C ILE A 15 -12.32 41.33 -0.96
N VAL A 16 -11.23 41.36 -1.71
CA VAL A 16 -10.39 40.18 -1.97
C VAL A 16 -9.67 39.85 -0.67
N PHE A 17 -10.26 38.98 0.15
CA PHE A 17 -9.53 38.33 1.24
C PHE A 17 -8.70 37.20 0.61
N GLN A 18 -7.40 37.46 0.41
CA GLN A 18 -6.40 36.40 0.32
C GLN A 18 -6.32 35.71 1.69
N GLY A 19 -7.28 34.84 1.97
CA GLY A 19 -7.25 33.94 3.11
C GLY A 19 -6.29 32.81 2.80
N LEU A 20 -5.32 32.59 3.69
CA LEU A 20 -4.55 31.35 3.75
C LEU A 20 -5.52 30.18 3.61
N SER A 21 -5.38 29.44 2.50
CA SER A 21 -5.98 28.13 2.38
C SER A 21 -5.32 27.26 3.44
N LEU A 22 -5.93 27.19 4.62
CA LEU A 22 -5.78 26.04 5.48
C LEU A 22 -6.12 24.87 4.57
N CYS A 23 -5.11 24.07 4.24
CA CYS A 23 -5.30 22.85 3.47
C CYS A 23 -6.28 21.96 4.23
N ILE A 24 -7.58 22.12 3.96
CA ILE A 24 -8.53 21.05 4.15
C ILE A 24 -8.20 20.12 3.00
N PHE A 25 -7.25 19.22 3.22
CA PHE A 25 -7.13 18.05 2.36
C PHE A 25 -8.47 17.34 2.48
N PRO A 26 -9.29 17.28 1.41
CA PRO A 26 -10.42 16.39 1.47
C PRO A 26 -9.83 14.99 1.55
N ILE A 27 -10.18 14.25 2.60
CA ILE A 27 -9.73 12.89 2.89
C ILE A 27 -10.27 11.98 1.77
N HIS A 28 -9.60 11.97 0.61
CA HIS A 28 -9.91 11.15 -0.56
C HIS A 28 -9.25 9.77 -0.46
N GLY A 29 -9.29 9.16 0.73
CA GLY A 29 -8.84 7.77 0.91
C GLY A 29 -9.73 6.74 0.19
N ASN A 30 -10.69 7.18 -0.62
CA ASN A 30 -11.78 6.33 -1.13
C ASN A 30 -11.52 5.77 -2.54
N GLU A 31 -10.93 6.55 -3.45
CA GLU A 31 -10.70 6.11 -4.83
C GLU A 31 -9.39 5.32 -4.99
N ARG A 32 -8.34 5.73 -4.27
CA ARG A 32 -6.99 5.16 -4.44
C ARG A 32 -6.84 3.73 -3.91
N ASP A 33 -7.43 3.43 -2.76
CA ASP A 33 -7.38 2.10 -2.18
C ASP A 33 -8.26 1.11 -2.96
N VAL A 34 -9.38 1.56 -3.53
CA VAL A 34 -10.18 0.78 -4.49
C VAL A 34 -9.35 0.47 -5.75
N ASP A 35 -8.68 1.47 -6.32
CA ASP A 35 -7.80 1.28 -7.49
C ASP A 35 -6.58 0.41 -7.16
N CYS A 36 -6.05 0.52 -5.94
CA CYS A 36 -5.00 -0.36 -5.46
C CYS A 36 -5.43 -1.82 -5.51
N LEU A 37 -6.55 -2.15 -4.86
CA LEU A 37 -7.04 -3.53 -4.82
C LEU A 37 -7.47 -4.03 -6.19
N ARG A 38 -8.10 -3.18 -7.02
CA ARG A 38 -8.43 -3.51 -8.41
C ARG A 38 -7.17 -3.89 -9.18
N SER A 39 -6.14 -3.04 -9.15
CA SER A 39 -4.86 -3.29 -9.84
C SER A 39 -4.16 -4.55 -9.33
N ILE A 40 -4.20 -4.82 -8.02
CA ILE A 40 -3.65 -6.05 -7.45
C ILE A 40 -4.43 -7.26 -7.98
N TYR A 41 -5.75 -7.26 -7.90
CA TYR A 41 -6.58 -8.42 -8.23
C TYR A 41 -6.58 -8.71 -9.75
N GLU A 42 -6.40 -7.70 -10.58
CA GLU A 42 -6.24 -7.85 -12.03
C GLU A 42 -4.85 -8.36 -12.45
N SER A 43 -3.82 -8.13 -11.64
CA SER A 43 -2.44 -8.54 -11.94
C SER A 43 -2.03 -9.89 -11.35
N VAL A 44 -2.81 -10.42 -10.41
CA VAL A 44 -2.55 -11.69 -9.73
C VAL A 44 -3.34 -12.82 -10.39
N GLU A 45 -2.67 -13.91 -10.71
CA GLU A 45 -3.34 -15.15 -11.10
C GLU A 45 -3.93 -15.82 -9.85
N ASP A 46 -5.24 -16.08 -9.86
CA ASP A 46 -6.01 -16.66 -8.75
C ASP A 46 -6.68 -17.98 -9.18
N PRO A 47 -5.93 -19.11 -9.24
CA PRO A 47 -6.42 -20.38 -9.80
C PRO A 47 -7.64 -20.96 -9.09
N TYR A 48 -7.81 -20.62 -7.81
CA TYR A 48 -8.86 -21.16 -6.93
C TYR A 48 -9.93 -20.13 -6.59
N GLN A 49 -9.90 -18.95 -7.21
CA GLN A 49 -10.92 -17.91 -7.06
C GLN A 49 -11.07 -17.35 -5.63
N TYR A 50 -9.99 -17.31 -4.84
CA TYR A 50 -10.01 -16.75 -3.48
C TYR A 50 -10.30 -15.23 -3.47
N LEU A 51 -9.79 -14.51 -4.47
CA LEU A 51 -9.95 -13.05 -4.60
C LEU A 51 -11.19 -12.72 -5.42
N SER A 52 -11.33 -13.38 -6.56
CA SER A 52 -12.43 -13.11 -7.52
C SER A 52 -13.82 -13.42 -6.96
N SER A 53 -13.93 -14.34 -5.99
CA SER A 53 -15.19 -14.65 -5.29
C SER A 53 -15.67 -13.52 -4.38
N THR A 54 -14.79 -12.64 -3.89
CA THR A 54 -15.15 -11.56 -2.97
C THR A 54 -15.15 -10.18 -3.58
N CYS A 55 -14.42 -9.98 -4.69
CA CYS A 55 -14.34 -8.67 -5.31
C CYS A 55 -15.65 -8.30 -6.03
N ASN A 56 -16.21 -7.13 -5.70
CA ASN A 56 -17.31 -6.54 -6.45
C ASN A 56 -17.01 -5.07 -6.74
N PHE A 57 -16.49 -4.81 -7.94
CA PHE A 57 -16.20 -3.48 -8.44
C PHE A 57 -17.29 -2.96 -9.41
N LYS A 58 -18.44 -3.63 -9.55
CA LYS A 58 -19.36 -3.47 -10.70
C LYS A 58 -20.36 -2.32 -10.62
N ASN A 59 -20.72 -1.84 -9.43
CA ASN A 59 -21.62 -0.71 -9.28
C ASN A 59 -20.88 0.40 -8.55
N ASN A 60 -21.01 1.65 -8.98
CA ASN A 60 -20.49 2.86 -8.33
C ASN A 60 -20.90 3.02 -6.84
N SER A 61 -21.67 2.10 -6.28
CA SER A 61 -21.66 1.79 -4.86
C SER A 61 -20.32 1.15 -4.54
N GLU A 62 -19.34 1.98 -4.14
CA GLU A 62 -18.12 1.59 -3.44
C GLU A 62 -18.39 0.38 -2.53
N GLY A 63 -18.17 -0.83 -3.05
CA GLY A 63 -18.30 -2.04 -2.27
C GLY A 63 -17.28 -1.92 -1.16
N ALA A 64 -17.70 -2.11 0.09
CA ALA A 64 -16.81 -1.95 1.23
C ALA A 64 -15.61 -2.88 1.05
N ILE A 65 -14.49 -2.34 0.58
CA ILE A 65 -13.32 -3.13 0.20
C ILE A 65 -12.75 -3.90 1.40
N CYS A 66 -13.08 -3.41 2.59
CA CYS A 66 -12.81 -4.02 3.89
C CYS A 66 -13.51 -5.37 4.11
N SER A 67 -14.45 -5.75 3.24
CA SER A 67 -15.09 -7.07 3.24
C SER A 67 -14.41 -8.07 2.29
N PHE A 68 -13.45 -7.62 1.47
CA PHE A 68 -12.75 -8.50 0.55
C PHE A 68 -11.81 -9.44 1.30
N THR A 69 -11.58 -10.61 0.72
CA THR A 69 -10.65 -11.60 1.28
C THR A 69 -9.30 -10.97 1.56
N GLY A 70 -8.83 -11.10 2.80
CA GLY A 70 -7.49 -10.67 3.20
C GLY A 70 -7.33 -9.15 3.37
N VAL A 71 -8.38 -8.35 3.22
CA VAL A 71 -8.31 -6.89 3.42
C VAL A 71 -8.71 -6.54 4.85
N GLU A 72 -7.82 -5.85 5.56
CA GLU A 72 -8.14 -5.23 6.85
C GLU A 72 -8.04 -3.72 6.70
N CYS A 73 -9.10 -3.00 7.05
CA CYS A 73 -9.13 -1.54 7.00
C CYS A 73 -8.85 -0.91 8.37
N TRP A 74 -8.45 0.37 8.36
CA TRP A 74 -8.29 1.16 9.59
C TRP A 74 -9.59 1.28 10.40
N HIS A 75 -10.72 1.46 9.70
CA HIS A 75 -12.07 1.53 10.28
C HIS A 75 -13.08 0.85 9.35
N GLN A 76 -14.10 0.19 9.90
CA GLN A 76 -15.09 -0.59 9.12
C GLN A 76 -15.99 0.26 8.19
N GLY A 77 -16.00 1.58 8.36
CA GLY A 77 -16.73 2.53 7.49
C GLY A 77 -15.84 3.32 6.54
N GLU A 78 -14.53 3.05 6.51
CA GLU A 78 -13.58 3.72 5.62
C GLU A 78 -12.97 2.70 4.65
N ASN A 79 -12.98 3.01 3.36
CA ASN A 79 -12.28 2.23 2.33
C ASN A 79 -10.77 2.48 2.37
N ARG A 80 -10.14 2.35 3.55
CA ARG A 80 -8.73 2.66 3.77
C ARG A 80 -7.99 1.42 4.26
N VAL A 81 -7.24 0.79 3.36
CA VAL A 81 -6.57 -0.48 3.64
C VAL A 81 -5.42 -0.24 4.62
N LEU A 82 -5.44 -1.00 5.72
CA LEU A 82 -4.39 -1.03 6.74
C LEU A 82 -3.46 -2.23 6.52
N ASN A 83 -4.03 -3.42 6.32
CA ASN A 83 -3.28 -4.65 6.05
C ASN A 83 -3.87 -5.42 4.87
N LEU A 84 -2.99 -6.07 4.12
CA LEU A 84 -3.36 -7.02 3.07
C LEU A 84 -2.71 -8.37 3.37
N LYS A 85 -3.54 -9.38 3.64
CA LYS A 85 -3.15 -10.73 4.06
C LYS A 85 -3.66 -11.77 3.07
N LEU A 86 -2.84 -12.10 2.09
CA LEU A 86 -3.14 -13.05 1.02
C LEU A 86 -2.32 -14.33 1.17
N THR A 87 -2.19 -14.85 2.40
CA THR A 87 -1.34 -16.02 2.68
C THR A 87 -2.00 -17.34 2.26
N SER A 88 -1.22 -18.29 1.75
CA SER A 88 -1.66 -19.68 1.50
C SER A 88 -2.84 -19.81 0.53
N MET A 89 -2.88 -18.96 -0.51
CA MET A 89 -3.97 -18.92 -1.50
C MET A 89 -3.56 -19.48 -2.88
N SER A 90 -2.34 -20.02 -3.01
CA SER A 90 -1.78 -20.48 -4.29
C SER A 90 -1.84 -19.41 -5.39
N LEU A 91 -1.74 -18.14 -5.00
CA LEU A 91 -1.72 -17.01 -5.92
C LEU A 91 -0.41 -17.02 -6.70
N ARG A 92 -0.47 -16.60 -7.96
CA ARG A 92 0.69 -16.56 -8.86
C ARG A 92 0.80 -15.20 -9.54
N GLY A 93 1.93 -14.98 -10.19
CA GLY A 93 2.24 -13.72 -10.86
C GLY A 93 3.48 -13.06 -10.28
N SER A 94 3.77 -11.83 -10.72
CA SER A 94 4.88 -11.04 -10.19
C SER A 94 4.46 -10.26 -8.94
N PHE A 95 5.42 -9.56 -8.32
CA PHE A 95 5.13 -8.67 -7.20
C PHE A 95 4.08 -7.60 -7.63
N PRO A 96 2.95 -7.46 -6.91
CA PRO A 96 1.84 -6.65 -7.39
C PRO A 96 2.14 -5.15 -7.24
N LEU A 97 2.42 -4.48 -8.36
CA LEU A 97 2.80 -3.07 -8.39
C LEU A 97 1.66 -2.11 -7.99
N GLY A 98 0.41 -2.57 -8.06
CA GLY A 98 -0.77 -1.83 -7.61
C GLY A 98 -0.70 -1.39 -6.14
N LEU A 99 0.12 -2.06 -5.32
CA LEU A 99 0.43 -1.69 -3.93
C LEU A 99 0.87 -0.22 -3.78
N ALA A 100 1.44 0.39 -4.83
CA ALA A 100 1.83 1.81 -4.81
C ALA A 100 0.63 2.76 -4.58
N ASN A 101 -0.59 2.33 -4.88
CA ASN A 101 -1.81 3.11 -4.68
C ASN A 101 -2.39 2.94 -3.27
N CYS A 102 -1.99 1.91 -2.51
CA CYS A 102 -2.45 1.66 -1.15
C CYS A 102 -1.69 2.55 -0.15
N THR A 103 -2.00 3.84 -0.14
CA THR A 103 -1.23 4.86 0.60
C THR A 103 -1.25 4.71 2.13
N SER A 104 -2.21 3.95 2.67
CA SER A 104 -2.34 3.72 4.12
C SER A 104 -1.91 2.33 4.57
N LEU A 105 -1.41 1.49 3.67
CA LEU A 105 -1.02 0.11 3.94
C LEU A 105 0.24 0.07 4.81
N THR A 106 0.18 -0.69 5.89
CA THR A 106 1.29 -0.87 6.83
C THR A 106 1.66 -2.34 7.05
N GLY A 107 0.74 -3.27 6.80
CA GLY A 107 0.98 -4.71 6.84
C GLY A 107 0.76 -5.37 5.48
N LEU A 108 1.69 -6.21 5.07
CA LEU A 108 1.58 -7.01 3.84
C LEU A 108 2.03 -8.43 4.14
N ASP A 109 1.16 -9.39 3.88
CA ASP A 109 1.49 -10.81 3.94
C ASP A 109 1.08 -11.49 2.62
N LEU A 110 2.08 -11.86 1.83
CA LEU A 110 1.94 -12.62 0.58
C LEU A 110 2.53 -14.03 0.72
N SER A 111 2.75 -14.50 1.96
CA SER A 111 3.49 -15.73 2.22
C SER A 111 2.78 -16.99 1.74
N ASN A 112 3.57 -18.04 1.47
CA ASN A 112 3.06 -19.36 1.07
C ASN A 112 2.19 -19.30 -0.20
N ASN A 113 2.71 -18.64 -1.23
CA ASN A 113 2.09 -18.58 -2.56
C ASN A 113 3.11 -18.97 -3.63
N ASP A 114 2.73 -18.80 -4.89
CA ASP A 114 3.55 -19.10 -6.05
C ASP A 114 3.99 -17.83 -6.80
N PHE A 115 4.09 -16.69 -6.10
CA PHE A 115 4.61 -15.45 -6.70
C PHE A 115 6.05 -15.62 -7.17
N TRP A 116 6.41 -15.00 -8.29
CA TRP A 116 7.70 -15.16 -8.95
C TRP A 116 8.24 -13.83 -9.49
N GLY A 117 9.43 -13.86 -10.08
CA GLY A 117 10.07 -12.66 -10.61
C GLY A 117 10.98 -11.96 -9.59
N PRO A 118 11.70 -10.91 -10.02
CA PRO A 118 12.44 -10.05 -9.12
C PRO A 118 11.52 -9.12 -8.33
N LEU A 119 11.98 -8.71 -7.15
CA LEU A 119 11.36 -7.57 -6.46
C LEU A 119 11.67 -6.28 -7.23
N PRO A 120 10.71 -5.33 -7.33
CA PRO A 120 10.94 -4.04 -7.98
C PRO A 120 12.13 -3.28 -7.40
N THR A 121 12.91 -2.58 -8.22
CA THR A 121 14.08 -1.81 -7.73
C THR A 121 13.67 -0.60 -6.88
N ASN A 122 12.49 -0.05 -7.16
CA ASN A 122 11.89 1.11 -6.51
C ASN A 122 10.92 0.73 -5.36
N MET A 123 11.29 -0.25 -4.53
CA MET A 123 10.44 -0.74 -3.42
C MET A 123 9.89 0.40 -2.55
N SER A 124 10.69 1.41 -2.24
CA SER A 124 10.27 2.53 -1.38
C SER A 124 9.07 3.31 -1.91
N LYS A 125 8.88 3.39 -3.24
CA LYS A 125 7.72 4.04 -3.85
C LYS A 125 6.46 3.18 -3.77
N ILE A 126 6.62 1.87 -3.63
CA ILE A 126 5.51 0.91 -3.66
C ILE A 126 5.10 0.54 -2.23
N VAL A 127 6.07 0.38 -1.32
CA VAL A 127 5.88 -0.15 0.03
C VAL A 127 6.52 0.69 1.12
N GLY A 128 6.77 1.98 0.88
CA GLY A 128 7.53 2.86 1.80
C GLY A 128 6.97 2.98 3.22
N TYR A 129 5.66 2.76 3.40
CA TYR A 129 4.98 2.82 4.71
C TYR A 129 4.81 1.46 5.39
N LEU A 130 5.23 0.36 4.75
CA LEU A 130 5.12 -0.96 5.34
C LEU A 130 6.01 -1.09 6.57
N THR A 131 5.49 -1.82 7.56
CA THR A 131 6.18 -2.14 8.80
C THR A 131 6.56 -3.62 8.88
N THR A 132 5.75 -4.50 8.29
CA THR A 132 5.92 -5.96 8.37
C THR A 132 5.61 -6.67 7.04
N PRO A 133 6.38 -6.44 5.95
CA PRO A 133 6.28 -7.27 4.75
C PRO A 133 6.73 -8.71 4.99
N VAL A 134 5.81 -9.65 4.79
CA VAL A 134 6.05 -11.09 4.82
C VAL A 134 5.86 -11.65 3.41
N LEU A 135 6.96 -11.99 2.76
CA LEU A 135 7.00 -12.50 1.38
C LEU A 135 7.55 -13.94 1.32
N SER A 136 7.66 -14.60 2.48
CA SER A 136 8.30 -15.90 2.61
C SER A 136 7.56 -17.02 1.87
N SER A 137 8.28 -18.08 1.51
CA SER A 137 7.71 -19.26 0.85
C SER A 137 7.01 -18.88 -0.46
N ASN A 138 7.79 -18.29 -1.36
CA ASN A 138 7.40 -17.94 -2.72
C ASN A 138 8.54 -18.31 -3.69
N ASN A 139 8.40 -17.93 -4.95
CA ASN A 139 9.39 -18.16 -6.01
C ASN A 139 10.08 -16.85 -6.46
N PHE A 140 10.12 -15.81 -5.63
CA PHE A 140 10.83 -14.56 -5.96
C PHE A 140 12.33 -14.84 -6.13
N TRP A 141 12.96 -14.20 -7.11
CA TRP A 141 14.36 -14.45 -7.49
C TRP A 141 15.15 -13.17 -7.77
N GLY A 142 16.45 -13.31 -8.02
CA GLY A 142 17.35 -12.18 -8.28
C GLY A 142 17.87 -11.55 -6.99
N GLN A 143 18.41 -10.33 -7.09
CA GLN A 143 18.97 -9.62 -5.95
C GLN A 143 17.89 -8.93 -5.12
N ILE A 144 18.13 -8.82 -3.81
CA ILE A 144 17.31 -7.99 -2.92
C ILE A 144 17.57 -6.52 -3.29
N PRO A 145 16.55 -5.71 -3.61
CA PRO A 145 16.75 -4.34 -4.05
C PRO A 145 17.21 -3.45 -2.89
N ALA A 146 18.29 -2.70 -3.11
CA ALA A 146 18.81 -1.73 -2.13
C ALA A 146 17.80 -0.64 -1.75
N GLY A 147 16.83 -0.35 -2.64
CA GLY A 147 15.72 0.58 -2.37
C GLY A 147 14.84 0.20 -1.16
N LEU A 148 14.93 -1.04 -0.65
CA LEU A 148 14.31 -1.42 0.63
C LEU A 148 14.88 -0.65 1.83
N ALA A 149 16.12 -0.15 1.74
CA ALA A 149 16.75 0.68 2.77
C ALA A 149 16.05 2.04 2.97
N GLU A 150 15.28 2.48 1.98
CA GLU A 150 14.48 3.71 2.05
C GLU A 150 13.12 3.49 2.73
N CYS A 151 12.69 2.24 2.96
CA CYS A 151 11.47 1.92 3.68
C CYS A 151 11.69 2.07 5.20
N ARG A 152 11.81 3.32 5.68
CA ARG A 152 12.23 3.67 7.06
C ARG A 152 11.30 3.15 8.17
N MET A 153 10.11 2.67 7.82
CA MET A 153 9.12 2.14 8.76
C MET A 153 9.23 0.64 9.01
N LEU A 154 10.12 -0.07 8.30
CA LEU A 154 10.29 -1.52 8.41
C LEU A 154 10.75 -1.93 9.81
N ASN A 155 9.94 -2.77 10.45
CA ASN A 155 10.28 -3.47 11.68
C ASN A 155 10.64 -4.93 11.41
N VAL A 156 9.92 -5.58 10.50
CA VAL A 156 10.14 -6.98 10.12
C VAL A 156 10.19 -7.08 8.61
N LEU A 157 11.19 -7.76 8.06
CA LEU A 157 11.24 -8.11 6.65
C LEU A 157 11.49 -9.61 6.52
N ASN A 158 10.50 -10.35 6.02
CA ASN A 158 10.62 -11.79 5.86
C ASN A 158 10.65 -12.19 4.39
N LEU A 159 11.81 -12.66 3.93
CA LEU A 159 12.09 -13.10 2.57
C LEU A 159 12.46 -14.59 2.51
N ASP A 160 12.32 -15.34 3.61
CA ASP A 160 12.73 -16.73 3.71
C ASP A 160 12.06 -17.63 2.67
N HIS A 161 12.68 -18.76 2.35
CA HIS A 161 12.13 -19.74 1.41
C HIS A 161 11.74 -19.12 0.05
N ASN A 162 12.61 -18.26 -0.49
CA ASN A 162 12.56 -17.75 -1.86
C ASN A 162 13.85 -18.14 -2.60
N ARG A 163 13.99 -17.70 -3.85
CA ARG A 163 15.14 -17.96 -4.74
C ARG A 163 16.03 -16.73 -4.92
N PHE A 164 16.08 -15.83 -3.92
CA PHE A 164 16.96 -14.66 -3.93
C PHE A 164 18.42 -15.10 -4.00
N SER A 165 19.22 -14.34 -4.75
CA SER A 165 20.65 -14.58 -4.99
C SER A 165 21.46 -13.29 -4.87
N GLY A 166 22.79 -13.40 -4.87
CA GLY A 166 23.67 -12.27 -4.65
C GLY A 166 23.86 -11.91 -3.17
N GLN A 167 24.48 -10.76 -2.92
CA GLN A 167 24.74 -10.27 -1.56
C GLN A 167 23.52 -9.55 -1.00
N ILE A 168 23.38 -9.59 0.33
CA ILE A 168 22.43 -8.72 1.04
C ILE A 168 22.94 -7.27 0.90
N PRO A 169 22.12 -6.32 0.40
CA PRO A 169 22.54 -4.92 0.28
C PRO A 169 22.95 -4.36 1.64
N ALA A 170 24.14 -3.76 1.70
CA ALA A 170 24.68 -3.17 2.94
C ALA A 170 23.80 -1.99 3.42
N GLU A 171 23.09 -1.35 2.50
CA GLU A 171 22.15 -0.26 2.75
C GLU A 171 21.01 -0.69 3.69
N LEU A 172 20.67 -1.99 3.74
CA LEU A 172 19.67 -2.48 4.72
C LEU A 172 20.12 -2.27 6.17
N GLY A 173 21.41 -2.09 6.42
CA GLY A 173 21.94 -1.68 7.73
C GLY A 173 21.57 -0.26 8.14
N LEU A 174 21.06 0.57 7.22
CA LEU A 174 20.57 1.92 7.48
C LEU A 174 19.13 1.95 8.02
N LEU A 175 18.46 0.79 8.14
CA LEU A 175 17.10 0.71 8.63
C LEU A 175 17.07 0.77 10.16
N ASP A 176 16.95 1.96 10.73
CA ASP A 176 17.01 2.20 12.18
C ASP A 176 15.92 1.47 12.99
N ARG A 177 14.82 1.09 12.34
CA ARG A 177 13.66 0.43 12.98
C ARG A 177 13.63 -1.08 12.82
N ILE A 178 14.50 -1.66 11.98
CA ILE A 178 14.43 -3.09 11.68
C ILE A 178 14.81 -3.91 12.91
N LYS A 179 13.87 -4.74 13.36
CA LYS A 179 14.04 -5.64 14.51
C LYS A 179 14.37 -7.05 14.03
N THR A 180 13.84 -7.42 12.87
CA THR A 180 13.98 -8.79 12.37
C THR A 180 14.05 -8.82 10.85
N PHE A 181 15.07 -9.49 10.33
CA PHE A 181 15.23 -9.76 8.91
C PHE A 181 15.45 -11.26 8.73
N TYR A 182 14.62 -11.88 7.89
CA TYR A 182 14.70 -13.30 7.57
C TYR A 182 15.06 -13.47 6.10
N GLN A 183 16.21 -14.10 5.85
CA GLN A 183 16.61 -14.58 4.52
C GLN A 183 17.47 -15.84 4.66
N GLY A 184 16.97 -16.97 4.16
CA GLY A 184 17.69 -18.23 3.96
C GLY A 184 18.27 -18.87 5.22
N ARG A 185 19.00 -19.98 5.04
CA ARG A 185 19.68 -20.67 6.16
C ARG A 185 20.78 -19.77 6.71
N SER A 186 20.46 -19.15 7.85
CA SER A 186 21.30 -18.25 8.63
C SER A 186 21.47 -16.91 7.93
N GLN A 187 20.75 -15.87 8.38
CA GLN A 187 21.31 -14.86 9.30
C GLN A 187 20.21 -14.14 10.10
N SER A 188 20.07 -14.43 11.40
CA SER A 188 19.57 -13.38 12.31
C SER A 188 20.58 -12.22 12.26
N LEU A 189 20.09 -10.99 12.09
CA LEU A 189 20.67 -9.61 12.09
C LEU A 189 22.14 -9.32 12.53
N ARG A 190 22.88 -10.27 13.10
CA ARG A 190 24.25 -10.11 13.60
C ARG A 190 25.34 -9.88 12.53
N LYS A 191 25.10 -10.01 11.22
CA LYS A 191 26.08 -9.58 10.19
C LYS A 191 25.71 -8.33 9.39
N ILE A 192 24.51 -7.76 9.54
CA ILE A 192 24.19 -6.48 8.88
C ILE A 192 24.65 -5.29 9.74
N LEU A 193 24.81 -5.50 11.06
CA LEU A 193 25.19 -4.48 12.05
C LEU A 193 26.70 -4.45 12.40
N ARG A 194 27.60 -4.88 11.50
CA ARG A 194 29.06 -4.73 11.71
C ARG A 194 29.74 -4.13 10.51
#